data_AF-A0A0S8BVR9-F1
#
_entry.id   AF-A0A0S8BVR9-F1
#
_cell.length_a   1.000
_cell.length_b   1.000
_cell.length_c   1.000
_cell.angle_alpha   90.00
_cell.angle_beta   90.00
_cell.angle_gamma   90.00
#
_symmetry.space_group_name_H-M   'P 1'
#
loop_
_entity.id
_entity.type
_entity.pdbx_description
1 polymer ?
#
loop_
_entity_poly.entity_id
_entity_poly.type
_entity_poly.pdbx_seq_one_letter_code
_entity_poly.pdbx_strand_id
1 'polypeptide(L)'
;MFALDAFDGTHTLWEQLGHFSMHLIPSFILLAIFFVATKWELLGGILFTLIGVALSPPVFILNYRMNESIGMSLGIIMAITGPFVAVGILFVISSKLKKELSEAS
;
A
#
# COMPACT_ATOMS: atom_id res chain seq x y z
N MET A 1 -13.51 -2.75 -0.64
CA MET A 1 -13.82 -4.14 -1.07
C MET A 1 -13.19 -5.20 -0.17
N PHE A 2 -12.01 -4.97 0.44
CA PHE A 2 -11.28 -6.01 1.19
C PHE A 2 -11.92 -6.54 2.49
N ALA A 3 -12.80 -5.78 3.15
CA ALA A 3 -13.50 -6.26 4.34
C ALA A 3 -14.96 -6.65 4.05
N LEU A 4 -15.49 -6.28 2.87
CA LEU A 4 -16.89 -6.56 2.51
C LEU A 4 -17.13 -8.03 2.18
N ASP A 5 -16.08 -8.80 1.94
CA ASP A 5 -16.12 -10.26 1.76
C ASP A 5 -16.46 -11.02 3.05
N ALA A 6 -16.33 -10.38 4.22
CA ALA A 6 -16.77 -10.93 5.51
C ALA A 6 -18.30 -11.10 5.61
N PHE A 7 -19.06 -10.46 4.72
CA PHE A 7 -20.52 -10.60 4.66
C PHE A 7 -20.91 -11.70 3.68
N ASP A 8 -20.84 -12.95 4.14
CA ASP A 8 -21.35 -14.11 3.40
C ASP A 8 -22.74 -14.54 3.88
N GLY A 9 -23.44 -15.36 3.10
CA GLY A 9 -24.76 -15.87 3.47
C GLY A 9 -24.73 -17.03 4.48
N THR A 10 -23.55 -17.43 4.95
CA THR A 10 -23.36 -18.69 5.70
C THR A 10 -23.20 -18.48 7.21
N HIS A 11 -22.72 -17.31 7.64
CA HIS A 11 -22.53 -16.98 9.05
C HIS A 11 -23.66 -16.10 9.60
N THR A 12 -23.82 -16.06 10.92
CA THR A 12 -24.73 -15.12 11.58
C THR A 12 -24.22 -13.69 11.47
N LEU A 13 -25.10 -12.69 11.58
CA LEU A 13 -24.71 -11.26 11.51
C LEU A 13 -23.60 -10.90 12.53
N TRP A 14 -23.60 -11.50 13.71
CA TRP A 14 -22.59 -11.22 14.74
C TRP A 14 -21.21 -11.80 14.41
N GLU A 15 -21.18 -13.00 13.82
CA GLU A 15 -19.93 -13.61 13.32
C GLU A 15 -19.37 -12.80 12.15
N GLN A 16 -20.22 -12.36 11.22
CA GLN A 16 -19.82 -11.50 10.10
C GLN A 16 -19.23 -10.17 10.57
N LEU A 17 -19.85 -9.52 11.57
CA LEU A 17 -19.29 -8.31 12.18
C LEU A 17 -17.94 -8.55 12.85
N GLY A 18 -17.76 -9.71 13.50
CA GLY A 18 -16.48 -10.13 14.06
C GLY A 18 -15.41 -10.31 12.97
N HIS A 19 -15.73 -11.05 11.91
CA HIS A 19 -14.84 -11.27 10.77
C HIS A 19 -14.48 -9.95 10.08
N PHE A 20 -15.46 -9.08 9.84
CA PHE A 20 -15.28 -7.73 9.31
C PHE A 20 -14.30 -6.92 10.16
N SER A 21 -14.49 -6.92 11.48
CA SER A 21 -13.62 -6.18 12.40
C SER A 21 -12.17 -6.66 12.35
N MET A 22 -11.94 -7.97 12.21
CA MET A 22 -10.59 -8.51 12.04
C MET A 22 -9.97 -8.09 10.70
N HIS A 23 -10.74 -8.06 9.61
CA HIS A 23 -10.28 -7.61 8.29
C HIS A 23 -9.92 -6.11 8.24
N LEU A 24 -10.45 -5.31 9.17
CA LEU A 24 -10.07 -3.90 9.31
C LEU A 24 -8.71 -3.70 9.99
N ILE A 25 -8.22 -4.66 10.78
CA ILE A 25 -6.94 -4.52 11.51
C ILE A 25 -5.77 -4.21 10.56
N PRO A 26 -5.54 -4.97 9.47
CA PRO A 26 -4.49 -4.64 8.50
C PRO A 26 -4.64 -3.22 7.90
N SER A 27 -5.88 -2.81 7.63
CA SER A 27 -6.17 -1.48 7.06
C SER A 27 -5.85 -0.35 8.04
N PHE A 28 -6.19 -0.53 9.32
CA PHE A 28 -5.87 0.45 10.37
C PHE A 28 -4.37 0.54 10.64
N ILE A 29 -3.63 -0.56 10.56
CA ILE A 29 -2.16 -0.55 10.66
C ILE A 29 -1.56 0.28 9.53
N LEU A 30 -1.99 0.05 8.27
CA LEU A 30 -1.53 0.84 7.13
C LEU A 30 -1.84 2.33 7.29
N LEU A 31 -3.05 2.65 7.76
CA LEU A 31 -3.48 4.02 8.02
C LEU A 31 -2.65 4.68 9.13
N ALA A 32 -2.33 3.96 10.21
CA ALA A 32 -1.46 4.48 11.27
C ALA A 32 -0.04 4.77 10.75
N ILE A 33 0.55 3.86 9.95
CA ILE A 33 1.85 4.07 9.31
C ILE A 33 1.81 5.31 8.40
N PHE A 34 0.74 5.48 7.63
CA PHE A 34 0.54 6.66 6.80
C PHE A 34 0.52 7.95 7.63
N PHE A 35 -0.23 7.99 8.73
CA PHE A 35 -0.27 9.15 9.62
C PHE A 35 1.11 9.49 10.19
N VAL A 36 1.89 8.50 10.63
CA VAL A 36 3.26 8.74 11.11
C VAL A 36 4.15 9.25 9.97
N ALA A 37 4.04 8.66 8.78
CA ALA A 37 4.81 9.07 7.61
C ALA A 37 4.54 10.54 7.24
N THR A 38 3.32 11.05 7.42
CA THR A 38 3.00 12.48 7.12
C THR A 38 3.69 13.47 8.05
N LYS A 39 4.24 13.03 9.19
CA LYS A 39 5.07 13.87 10.05
C LYS A 39 6.52 13.95 9.54
N TRP A 40 6.97 12.94 8.80
CA TRP A 40 8.33 12.78 8.27
C TRP A 40 8.27 12.56 6.75
N GLU A 41 7.58 13.47 6.05
CA GLU A 41 7.12 13.28 4.66
C GLU A 41 8.22 12.78 3.72
N LEU A 42 9.42 13.39 3.78
CA LEU A 42 10.55 12.97 2.94
C LEU A 42 11.04 11.54 3.26
N LEU A 43 11.18 11.21 4.54
CA LEU A 43 11.65 9.89 4.97
C LEU A 43 10.60 8.82 4.63
N GLY A 44 9.32 9.11 4.86
CA GLY A 44 8.21 8.26 4.44
C GLY A 44 8.21 8.04 2.93
N GLY A 45 8.38 9.10 2.15
CA GLY A 45 8.42 9.03 0.69
C GLY A 45 9.55 8.15 0.15
N ILE A 46 10.76 8.31 0.70
CA ILE A 46 11.92 7.49 0.35
C ILE A 46 11.66 6.03 0.75
N LEU A 47 11.16 5.77 1.95
CA LEU A 47 10.93 4.42 2.45
C LEU A 47 9.88 3.68 1.60
N PHE A 48 8.74 4.30 1.32
CA PHE A 48 7.69 3.72 0.47
C PHE A 48 8.19 3.42 -0.94
N THR A 49 8.98 4.32 -1.52
CA THR A 49 9.58 4.12 -2.85
C THR A 49 10.57 2.95 -2.85
N LEU A 50 11.47 2.90 -1.86
CA LEU A 50 12.46 1.83 -1.74
C LEU A 50 11.80 0.47 -1.52
N ILE A 51 10.76 0.39 -0.68
CA ILE A 51 10.01 -0.84 -0.46
C ILE A 51 9.36 -1.31 -1.76
N GLY A 52 8.68 -0.42 -2.49
CA GLY A 52 8.05 -0.76 -3.76
C GLY A 52 9.06 -1.29 -4.79
N VAL A 53 10.20 -0.62 -4.94
CA VAL A 53 11.25 -1.02 -5.88
C VAL A 53 11.95 -2.31 -5.43
N ALA A 54 12.33 -2.43 -4.16
CA ALA A 54 13.07 -3.58 -3.63
C ALA A 54 12.22 -4.86 -3.62
N LEU A 55 10.90 -4.76 -3.42
CA LEU A 55 9.99 -5.90 -3.50
C LEU A 55 9.68 -6.30 -4.95
N SER A 56 9.92 -5.44 -5.94
CA SER A 56 9.56 -5.73 -7.33
C SER A 56 10.28 -6.97 -7.91
N PRO A 57 11.61 -7.14 -7.77
CA PRO A 57 12.30 -8.34 -8.26
C PRO A 57 11.84 -9.67 -7.64
N PRO A 58 11.76 -9.83 -6.29
CA PRO A 58 11.31 -11.10 -5.71
C PRO A 58 9.84 -11.40 -6.05
N VAL A 59 8.97 -10.38 -6.09
CA VAL A 59 7.57 -10.56 -6.49
C VAL A 59 7.45 -10.95 -7.97
N PHE A 60 8.29 -10.38 -8.85
CA PHE A 60 8.37 -10.78 -10.26
C PHE A 60 8.75 -12.24 -10.40
N ILE A 61 9.86 -12.64 -9.78
CA ILE A 61 10.40 -13.99 -9.92
C ILE A 61 9.41 -15.02 -9.39
N LEU A 62 8.77 -14.74 -8.26
CA LEU A 62 7.78 -15.63 -7.68
C LEU A 62 6.56 -15.80 -8.61
N ASN A 63 6.02 -14.69 -9.14
CA ASN A 63 4.88 -14.74 -10.05
C ASN A 63 5.22 -15.40 -11.39
N TYR A 64 6.37 -15.07 -11.96
CA TYR A 64 6.80 -15.62 -13.24
C TYR A 64 6.99 -17.13 -13.16
N ARG A 65 7.51 -17.65 -12.04
CA ARG A 65 7.63 -19.10 -11.82
C ARG A 65 6.30 -19.83 -11.74
N MET A 66 5.23 -19.16 -11.31
CA MET A 66 3.91 -19.76 -11.17
C MET A 66 3.09 -19.71 -12.44
N ASN A 67 3.32 -18.69 -13.27
CA ASN A 67 2.43 -18.33 -14.36
C ASN A 67 3.11 -18.28 -15.74
N GLU A 68 4.44 -18.30 -15.80
CA GLU A 68 5.29 -18.29 -17.01
C GLU A 68 5.03 -17.17 -18.04
N SER A 69 4.12 -16.24 -17.73
CA SER A 69 3.79 -15.08 -18.56
C SER A 69 4.40 -13.81 -18.00
N ILE A 70 5.24 -13.15 -18.82
CA ILE A 70 5.87 -11.87 -18.49
C ILE A 70 4.82 -10.79 -18.31
N GLY A 71 3.85 -10.69 -19.23
CA GLY A 71 2.84 -9.62 -19.21
C GLY A 71 1.97 -9.67 -17.95
N MET A 72 1.52 -10.86 -17.56
CA MET A 72 0.74 -11.02 -16.33
C MET A 72 1.60 -10.79 -15.08
N SER A 73 2.86 -11.25 -15.07
CA SER A 73 3.78 -11.01 -13.93
C SER A 73 4.06 -9.51 -13.74
N LEU A 74 4.24 -8.76 -14.83
CA LEU A 74 4.35 -7.30 -14.80
C LEU A 74 3.07 -6.65 -14.27
N GLY A 75 1.90 -7.10 -14.73
CA GLY A 75 0.61 -6.62 -14.22
C GLY A 75 0.45 -6.82 -12.72
N ILE A 76 0.83 -8.00 -12.21
CA ILE A 76 0.75 -8.31 -10.78
C ILE A 76 1.70 -7.44 -9.95
N ILE A 77 2.93 -7.22 -10.41
CA ILE A 77 3.86 -6.32 -9.71
C ILE A 77 3.32 -4.91 -9.71
N MET A 78 2.84 -4.40 -10.84
CA MET A 78 2.26 -3.06 -10.91
C MET A 78 1.08 -2.90 -9.95
N ALA A 79 0.24 -3.94 -9.81
CA ALA A 79 -0.87 -3.93 -8.86
C ALA A 79 -0.41 -3.95 -7.39
N ILE A 80 0.69 -4.64 -7.08
CA ILE A 80 1.19 -4.80 -5.69
C ILE A 80 2.11 -3.64 -5.30
N THR A 81 3.17 -3.38 -6.06
CA THR A 81 4.23 -2.42 -5.71
C THR A 81 3.97 -1.03 -6.27
N GLY A 82 3.18 -0.90 -7.34
CA GLY A 82 2.83 0.38 -7.95
C GLY A 82 2.22 1.40 -6.98
N PRO A 83 1.24 1.02 -6.14
CA PRO A 83 0.69 1.93 -5.13
C PRO A 83 1.74 2.43 -4.13
N PHE A 84 2.71 1.59 -3.71
CA PHE A 84 3.77 2.00 -2.79
C PHE A 84 4.70 3.04 -3.42
N VAL A 85 5.11 2.82 -4.67
CA VAL A 85 5.95 3.78 -5.41
C VAL A 85 5.20 5.09 -5.63
N ALA A 86 3.93 5.02 -6.03
CA ALA A 86 3.10 6.22 -6.24
C ALA A 86 2.96 7.04 -4.95
N VAL A 87 2.62 6.41 -3.82
CA VAL A 87 2.55 7.06 -2.52
C VAL A 87 3.91 7.65 -2.12
N GLY A 88 5.00 6.90 -2.35
CA GLY A 88 6.35 7.37 -2.07
C GLY A 88 6.72 8.65 -2.81
N ILE A 89 6.44 8.71 -4.12
CA ILE A 89 6.66 9.90 -4.96
C ILE A 89 5.81 11.08 -4.47
N LEU A 90 4.52 10.85 -4.18
CA LEU A 90 3.62 11.91 -3.68
C LEU A 90 4.14 12.52 -2.37
N PHE A 91 4.69 11.71 -1.47
CA PHE A 91 5.27 12.18 -0.22
C PHE A 91 6.55 13.01 -0.42
N VAL A 92 7.41 12.61 -1.36
CA VAL A 92 8.60 13.40 -1.73
C VAL A 92 8.18 14.75 -2.32
N ILE A 93 7.19 14.77 -3.20
CA ILE A 93 6.66 16.01 -3.79
C ILE A 93 6.04 16.91 -2.72
N SER A 94 5.19 16.36 -1.85
CA SER A 94 4.59 17.07 -0.72
C SER A 94 5.65 17.74 0.16
N SER A 95 6.72 16.99 0.48
CA SER A 95 7.79 17.51 1.32
C SER A 95 8.53 18.69 0.67
N LYS A 96 8.72 18.66 -0.66
CA LYS A 96 9.34 19.78 -1.39
C LYS A 96 8.42 21.00 -1.40
N LEU A 97 7.15 20.81 -1.75
CA LEU A 97 6.16 21.89 -1.81
C LEU A 97 6.00 22.61 -0.46
N LYS A 98 5.97 21.85 0.63
CA LYS A 98 5.86 22.41 1.98
C LYS A 98 7.08 23.25 2.39
N LYS A 99 8.28 22.88 1.93
CA LYS A 99 9.49 23.67 2.16
C LYS A 99 9.43 24.99 1.39
N GLU A 100 9.10 24.94 0.11
CA GLU A 100 8.97 26.15 -0.73
C GLU A 100 7.94 27.14 -0.16
N LEU A 101 6.79 26.64 0.29
CA LEU A 101 5.74 27.49 0.87
C LEU A 101 6.17 28.16 2.19
N SER A 102 7.01 27.50 2.98
CA SER A 102 7.57 28.04 4.23
C SER A 102 8.68 29.06 4.00
N GLU A 103 9.41 28.97 2.89
CA GLU A 103 10.46 29.93 2.53
C GLU A 103 9.88 31.22 1.91
N ALA A 104 8.63 31.17 1.43
CA ALA A 104 7.93 32.29 0.81
C ALA A 104 7.10 33.16 1.78
N SER A 105 6.94 32.75 3.05
CA SER A 105 6.15 33.43 4.09
C SER A 105 7.02 34.15 5.12
#